data_AF-A0A6N2S9Z2-F1
#
_entry.id   AF-A0A6N2S9Z2-F1
#
_cell.length_a   1.000
_cell.length_b   1.000
_cell.length_c   1.000
_cell.angle_alpha   90.00
_cell.angle_beta   90.00
_cell.angle_gamma   90.00
#
_symmetry.space_group_name_H-M   'P 1'
#
loop_
_entity.id
_entity.type
_entity.pdbx_description
1 polymer ?
#
loop_
_entity_poly.entity_id
_entity_poly.type
_entity_poly.pdbx_seq_one_letter_code
_entity_poly.pdbx_strand_id
1 'polypeptide(L)'
;MLINKICPMCGKSAFLRINSDQKKEFKSYACYGGLIQEKLKSFNDFEREFVKTGYCPECQNGLFMKELSRGENHFFTQNDIRDDVVEKFINDIAEVYVDENRVLDCRKAILSPIAEKLSVNEKLLYLYEFDLENEFEVDLDTGKVTEIK
;
A
#
# COMPACT_ATOMS: atom_id res chain seq x y z
N MET A 1 -2.13 5.29 3.34
CA MET A 1 -1.50 4.23 4.16
C MET A 1 -1.94 2.89 3.61
N LEU A 2 -1.05 1.89 3.63
CA LEU A 2 -1.33 0.53 3.21
C LEU A 2 -1.39 -0.44 4.41
N ILE A 3 -2.27 -1.43 4.31
CA ILE A 3 -2.17 -2.66 5.09
C ILE A 3 -1.66 -3.74 4.14
N ASN A 4 -0.45 -4.24 4.39
CA ASN A 4 0.13 -5.37 3.67
C ASN A 4 -0.17 -6.69 4.39
N LYS A 5 -0.56 -7.71 3.63
CA LYS A 5 -0.66 -9.10 4.09
C LYS A 5 -0.14 -10.03 2.99
N ILE A 6 0.60 -11.06 3.40
CA ILE A 6 0.89 -12.21 2.55
C ILE A 6 -0.33 -13.13 2.58
N CYS A 7 -0.91 -13.40 1.41
CA CYS A 7 -2.08 -14.27 1.31
C CYS A 7 -1.71 -15.71 1.69
N PRO A 8 -2.36 -16.32 2.70
CA PRO A 8 -2.00 -17.67 3.14
C PRO A 8 -2.39 -18.77 2.15
N MET A 9 -3.23 -18.48 1.15
CA MET A 9 -3.64 -19.44 0.12
C MET A 9 -2.69 -19.44 -1.08
N CYS A 10 -2.33 -18.27 -1.60
CA CYS A 10 -1.53 -18.15 -2.83
C CYS A 10 -0.09 -17.66 -2.61
N GLY A 11 0.26 -17.25 -1.39
CA GLY A 11 1.60 -16.77 -1.03
C GLY A 11 1.96 -15.37 -1.56
N LYS A 12 1.07 -14.72 -2.32
CA LYS A 12 1.30 -13.39 -2.89
C LYS A 12 0.99 -12.28 -1.89
N SER A 13 1.72 -11.17 -1.98
CA SER A 13 1.39 -9.95 -1.24
C SER A 13 0.12 -9.29 -1.77
N ALA A 14 -0.71 -8.82 -0.85
CA ALA A 14 -1.90 -8.03 -1.12
C ALA A 14 -1.91 -6.80 -0.23
N PHE A 15 -2.35 -5.69 -0.81
CA PHE A 15 -2.30 -4.37 -0.20
C PHE A 15 -3.70 -3.77 -0.19
N LEU A 16 -4.14 -3.33 0.99
CA LEU A 16 -5.36 -2.54 1.16
C LEU A 16 -4.98 -1.09 1.44
N ARG A 17 -5.42 -0.18 0.57
CA ARG A 17 -5.39 1.25 0.79
C ARG A 17 -6.43 1.64 1.81
N ILE A 18 -6.01 2.41 2.81
CA ILE A 18 -6.90 2.89 3.87
C ILE A 18 -6.81 4.39 4.07
N ASN A 19 -7.95 4.97 4.44
CA ASN A 19 -8.09 6.39 4.77
C ASN A 19 -7.63 6.69 6.21
N SER A 20 -7.72 7.96 6.61
CA SER A 20 -7.27 8.45 7.92
C SER A 20 -8.04 7.85 9.11
N ASP A 21 -9.34 7.60 8.96
CA ASP A 21 -10.17 7.02 10.02
C ASP A 21 -9.92 5.52 10.16
N GLN A 22 -9.88 4.80 9.04
CA GLN A 22 -9.47 3.40 8.99
C GLN A 22 -8.07 3.19 9.58
N LYS A 23 -7.13 4.12 9.32
CA LYS A 23 -5.78 4.11 9.93
C LYS A 23 -5.80 4.20 11.45
N LYS A 24 -6.60 5.11 12.02
CA LYS A 24 -6.73 5.24 13.48
C LYS A 24 -7.32 3.98 14.10
N GLU A 25 -8.39 3.46 13.49
CA GLU A 25 -9.05 2.22 13.92
C GLU A 25 -8.08 1.03 13.86
N PHE A 26 -7.37 0.86 12.74
CA PHE A 26 -6.41 -0.22 12.54
C PHE A 26 -5.26 -0.18 13.54
N LYS A 27 -4.66 0.99 13.77
CA LYS A 27 -3.59 1.15 14.78
C LYS A 27 -4.08 0.79 16.18
N SER A 28 -5.28 1.26 16.56
CA SER A 28 -5.89 0.92 17.84
C SER A 28 -6.17 -0.59 17.96
N TYR A 29 -6.75 -1.19 16.92
CA TYR A 29 -7.04 -2.62 16.86
C TYR A 29 -5.76 -3.48 16.95
N ALA A 30 -4.70 -3.10 16.25
CA ALA A 30 -3.42 -3.80 16.31
C ALA A 30 -2.78 -3.78 17.70
N CYS A 31 -2.96 -2.69 18.47
CA CYS A 31 -2.42 -2.57 19.83
C CYS A 31 -3.28 -3.24 20.90
N TYR A 32 -4.61 -3.16 20.79
CA TYR A 32 -5.52 -3.52 21.88
C TYR A 32 -6.45 -4.71 21.58
N GLY A 33 -6.51 -5.16 20.33
CA GLY A 33 -7.40 -6.23 19.89
C GLY A 33 -8.89 -5.90 20.08
N GLY A 34 -9.69 -6.96 20.24
CA GLY A 34 -11.15 -6.90 20.43
C GLY A 34 -11.93 -7.49 19.26
N LEU A 35 -13.26 -7.31 19.29
CA LEU A 35 -14.13 -7.77 18.21
C LEU A 35 -13.93 -6.87 16.98
N ILE A 36 -13.59 -7.48 15.84
CA ILE A 36 -13.21 -6.74 14.63
C ILE A 36 -14.34 -5.82 14.13
N GLN A 37 -15.59 -6.28 14.20
CA GLN A 37 -16.78 -5.49 13.87
C GLN A 37 -17.00 -4.27 14.78
N GLU A 38 -16.48 -4.29 16.01
CA GLU A 38 -16.60 -3.16 16.94
C GLU A 38 -15.44 -2.18 16.81
N LYS A 39 -14.26 -2.68 16.44
CA LYS A 39 -13.01 -1.91 16.41
C LYS A 39 -12.72 -1.30 15.04
N LEU A 40 -13.10 -1.99 13.96
CA LEU A 40 -12.87 -1.57 12.57
C LEU A 40 -14.19 -1.13 11.92
N LYS A 41 -14.88 -0.16 12.53
CA LYS A 41 -16.21 0.28 12.10
C LYS A 41 -16.21 0.90 10.70
N SER A 42 -15.13 1.56 10.34
CA SER A 42 -14.94 2.23 9.05
C SER A 42 -14.49 1.28 7.93
N PHE A 43 -14.25 0.01 8.26
CA PHE A 43 -13.95 -1.04 7.28
C PHE A 43 -15.24 -1.75 6.90
N ASN A 44 -15.40 -2.05 5.61
CA ASN A 44 -16.50 -2.89 5.15
C ASN A 44 -16.24 -4.38 5.48
N ASP A 45 -17.24 -5.23 5.27
CA ASP A 45 -17.14 -6.67 5.63
C ASP A 45 -16.10 -7.44 4.82
N PHE A 46 -15.72 -6.96 3.63
CA PHE A 46 -14.65 -7.52 2.81
C PHE A 46 -13.27 -7.11 3.33
N GLU A 47 -13.10 -5.83 3.62
CA GLU A 47 -11.86 -5.27 4.16
C GLU A 47 -11.56 -5.82 5.56
N ARG A 48 -12.58 -6.02 6.41
CA ARG A 48 -12.41 -6.69 7.71
C ARG A 48 -11.96 -8.13 7.56
N GLU A 49 -12.51 -8.86 6.59
CA GLU A 49 -12.09 -10.23 6.29
C GLU A 49 -10.61 -10.26 5.87
N PHE A 50 -10.20 -9.32 5.01
CA PHE A 50 -8.80 -9.14 4.62
C PHE A 50 -7.90 -8.88 5.84
N VAL A 51 -8.27 -7.92 6.70
CA VAL A 51 -7.47 -7.57 7.89
C VAL A 51 -7.30 -8.79 8.82
N LYS A 52 -8.36 -9.59 8.97
CA LYS A 52 -8.41 -10.75 9.87
C LYS A 52 -7.64 -11.95 9.32
N THR A 53 -7.81 -12.27 8.03
CA THR A 53 -7.33 -13.53 7.44
C THR A 53 -6.10 -13.36 6.56
N GLY A 54 -5.92 -12.19 5.96
CA GLY A 54 -4.89 -11.92 4.96
C GLY A 54 -5.20 -12.47 3.57
N TYR A 55 -6.35 -13.12 3.34
CA TYR A 55 -6.68 -13.63 2.00
C TYR A 55 -6.80 -12.48 0.99
N CYS A 56 -6.07 -12.54 -0.12
CA CYS A 56 -6.19 -11.56 -1.19
C CYS A 56 -7.60 -11.59 -1.83
N PRO A 57 -8.00 -10.55 -2.58
CA PRO A 57 -9.35 -10.48 -3.12
C PRO A 57 -9.76 -11.69 -3.97
N GLU A 58 -8.85 -12.20 -4.82
CA GLU A 58 -9.10 -13.39 -5.64
C GLU A 58 -9.37 -14.64 -4.79
N CYS A 59 -8.59 -14.84 -3.72
CA CYS A 59 -8.75 -15.98 -2.82
C CYS A 59 -10.00 -15.85 -1.93
N GLN A 60 -10.36 -14.64 -1.48
CA GLN A 60 -11.62 -14.42 -0.79
C GLN A 60 -12.82 -14.73 -1.67
N ASN A 61 -12.76 -14.36 -2.96
CA ASN A 61 -13.81 -14.72 -3.90
C ASN A 61 -13.90 -16.24 -4.07
N GLY A 62 -12.76 -16.93 -4.27
CA GLY A 62 -12.74 -18.38 -4.42
C GLY A 62 -13.19 -19.16 -3.19
N LEU A 63 -12.87 -18.69 -1.98
CA LEU A 63 -13.18 -19.39 -0.72
C LEU A 63 -14.54 -19.02 -0.14
N PHE A 64 -14.93 -17.75 -0.24
CA PHE A 64 -16.11 -17.21 0.45
C PHE A 64 -17.21 -16.72 -0.50
N MET A 65 -17.00 -16.83 -1.83
CA MET A 65 -17.91 -16.28 -2.85
C MET A 65 -18.18 -14.78 -2.64
N LYS A 66 -17.20 -14.06 -2.08
CA LYS A 66 -17.24 -12.61 -1.88
C LYS A 66 -16.54 -11.93 -3.03
N GLU A 67 -17.29 -11.27 -3.89
CA GLU A 67 -16.73 -10.43 -4.95
C GLU A 67 -16.36 -9.05 -4.39
N LEU A 68 -15.18 -8.56 -4.76
CA LEU A 68 -14.84 -7.16 -4.55
C LEU A 68 -15.69 -6.30 -5.49
N SER A 69 -16.33 -5.27 -4.95
CA SER A 69 -17.21 -4.38 -5.72
C SER A 69 -16.48 -3.80 -6.93
N ARG A 70 -17.07 -3.89 -8.12
CA ARG A 70 -16.51 -3.25 -9.32
C ARG A 70 -16.41 -1.74 -9.09
N GLY A 71 -15.19 -1.21 -9.13
CA GLY A 71 -14.89 0.21 -8.90
C GLY A 71 -14.22 0.51 -7.55
N GLU A 72 -14.13 -0.47 -6.65
CA GLU A 72 -13.35 -0.31 -5.40
C GLU A 72 -11.85 -0.43 -5.69
N ASN A 73 -11.25 0.69 -6.08
CA ASN A 73 -9.81 0.89 -6.19
C ASN A 73 -9.19 0.99 -4.79
N HIS A 74 -9.49 0.07 -3.87
CA HIS A 74 -8.89 0.07 -2.54
C HIS A 74 -7.80 -1.00 -2.45
N PHE A 75 -7.91 -2.07 -3.24
CA PHE A 75 -6.93 -3.14 -3.26
C PHE A 75 -5.96 -3.02 -4.43
N PHE A 76 -4.78 -3.58 -4.23
CA PHE A 76 -3.88 -4.05 -5.30
C PHE A 76 -3.04 -5.21 -4.76
N THR A 77 -2.42 -5.97 -5.65
CA THR A 77 -1.68 -7.18 -5.36
C THR A 77 -0.28 -7.10 -5.95
N GLN A 78 0.56 -8.09 -5.63
CA GLN A 78 1.85 -8.24 -6.27
C GLN A 78 1.77 -8.28 -7.81
N ASN A 79 0.67 -8.80 -8.40
CA ASN A 79 0.53 -8.82 -9.85
C ASN A 79 0.36 -7.40 -10.46
N ASP A 80 -0.01 -6.41 -9.64
CA ASP A 80 -0.20 -5.02 -10.05
C ASP A 80 1.11 -4.20 -9.95
N ILE A 81 2.21 -4.84 -9.55
CA ILE A 81 3.54 -4.24 -9.40
C ILE A 81 4.44 -4.76 -10.52
N ARG A 82 5.12 -3.85 -11.21
CA ARG A 82 6.10 -4.20 -12.26
C ARG A 82 7.48 -4.26 -11.64
N ASP A 83 7.89 -5.46 -11.22
CA ASP A 83 9.14 -5.69 -10.51
C ASP A 83 10.37 -5.14 -11.26
N ASP A 84 10.42 -5.29 -12.59
CA ASP A 84 11.50 -4.78 -13.44
C ASP A 84 11.57 -3.24 -13.46
N VAL A 85 10.41 -2.57 -13.44
CA VAL A 85 10.33 -1.10 -13.40
C VAL A 85 10.74 -0.58 -12.02
N VAL A 86 10.30 -1.24 -10.95
CA VAL A 86 10.67 -0.87 -9.57
C VAL A 86 12.17 -1.08 -9.34
N GLU A 87 12.72 -2.24 -9.75
CA GLU A 87 14.16 -2.52 -9.63
C GLU A 87 14.99 -1.47 -10.39
N LYS A 88 14.60 -1.17 -11.63
CA LYS A 88 15.26 -0.13 -12.42
C LYS A 88 15.15 1.24 -11.75
N PHE A 89 14.00 1.60 -11.20
CA PHE A 89 13.82 2.85 -10.48
C PHE A 89 14.76 2.93 -9.27
N ILE A 90 14.85 1.88 -8.45
CA ILE A 90 15.76 1.83 -7.29
C ILE A 90 17.22 2.01 -7.72
N ASN A 91 17.63 1.35 -8.80
CA ASN A 91 18.98 1.52 -9.35
C ASN A 91 19.23 2.95 -9.86
N ASP A 92 18.29 3.51 -10.63
CA ASP A 92 18.38 4.88 -11.16
C ASP A 92 18.50 5.92 -10.02
N ILE A 93 17.75 5.76 -8.92
CA ILE A 93 17.80 6.71 -7.79
C ILE A 93 19.03 6.51 -6.89
N ALA A 94 19.58 5.29 -6.82
CA ALA A 94 20.79 5.01 -6.05
C ALA A 94 22.04 5.68 -6.64
N GLU A 95 22.04 6.02 -7.93
CA GLU A 95 23.12 6.77 -8.57
C GLU A 95 23.01 8.29 -8.35
N VAL A 96 21.79 8.81 -8.15
CA VAL A 96 21.50 10.25 -8.21
C VAL A 96 21.16 10.84 -6.84
N TYR A 97 20.41 10.11 -6.02
CA TYR A 97 19.82 10.59 -4.78
C TYR A 97 20.50 9.99 -3.55
N VAL A 98 21.81 9.78 -3.61
CA VAL A 98 22.59 9.32 -2.45
C VAL A 98 23.44 10.46 -1.88
N ASP A 99 23.58 10.48 -0.56
CA ASP A 99 24.47 11.43 0.11
C ASP A 99 25.96 10.99 0.05
N GLU A 100 26.84 11.77 0.68
CA GLU A 100 28.28 11.48 0.74
C GLU A 100 28.62 10.13 1.41
N ASN A 101 27.71 9.59 2.23
CA ASN A 101 27.81 8.29 2.89
C ASN A 101 27.11 7.17 2.10
N ARG A 102 26.65 7.46 0.88
CA ARG A 102 25.85 6.56 0.03
C ARG A 102 24.49 6.16 0.61
N VAL A 103 23.92 7.01 1.47
CA VAL A 103 22.58 6.81 1.99
C VAL A 103 21.57 7.41 1.02
N LEU A 104 20.58 6.62 0.61
CA LEU A 104 19.52 7.04 -0.31
C LEU A 104 18.57 8.04 0.37
N ASP A 105 18.48 9.24 -0.22
CA ASP A 105 17.49 10.26 0.13
C ASP A 105 16.13 9.92 -0.52
N CYS A 106 15.41 9.03 0.17
CA CYS A 106 14.15 8.47 -0.31
C CYS A 106 13.07 9.54 -0.55
N ARG A 107 13.14 10.65 0.19
CA ARG A 107 12.21 11.80 0.09
C ARG A 107 12.42 12.55 -1.22
N LYS A 108 13.68 12.88 -1.55
CA LYS A 108 13.98 13.52 -2.84
C LYS A 108 13.73 12.59 -4.02
N ALA A 109 14.02 11.30 -3.86
CA ALA A 109 13.82 10.32 -4.91
C ALA A 109 12.35 10.21 -5.34
N ILE A 110 11.39 10.17 -4.41
CA ILE A 110 9.96 10.04 -4.74
C ILE A 110 9.35 11.31 -5.34
N LEU A 111 9.93 12.48 -5.06
CA LEU A 111 9.57 13.76 -5.68
C LEU A 111 10.27 14.01 -7.02
N SER A 112 11.16 13.11 -7.44
CA SER A 112 11.97 13.30 -8.64
C SER A 112 11.20 13.04 -9.94
N PRO A 113 11.67 13.58 -11.09
CA PRO A 113 11.18 13.17 -12.40
C PRO A 113 11.35 11.67 -12.68
N ILE A 114 12.30 10.99 -12.04
CA ILE A 114 12.51 9.54 -12.23
C ILE A 114 11.29 8.76 -11.71
N ALA A 115 10.64 9.25 -10.65
CA ALA A 115 9.45 8.64 -10.07
C ALA A 115 8.23 8.70 -11.00
N GLU A 116 8.23 9.52 -12.06
CA GLU A 116 7.15 9.53 -13.06
C GLU A 116 7.01 8.20 -13.81
N LYS A 117 8.05 7.36 -13.83
CA LYS A 117 8.02 6.00 -14.41
C LYS A 117 7.15 5.04 -13.58
N LEU A 118 6.99 5.32 -12.29
CA LEU A 118 6.24 4.47 -11.37
C LEU A 118 4.73 4.67 -11.52
N SER A 119 3.99 3.57 -11.45
CA SER A 119 2.54 3.56 -11.35
C SER A 119 2.08 4.10 -9.98
N VAL A 120 0.78 4.39 -9.85
CA VAL A 120 0.18 4.79 -8.57
C VAL A 120 0.45 3.75 -7.48
N ASN A 121 0.25 2.47 -7.79
CA ASN A 121 0.44 1.38 -6.83
C ASN A 121 1.92 1.23 -6.43
N GLU A 122 2.84 1.40 -7.38
CA GLU A 122 4.28 1.35 -7.10
C GLU A 122 4.74 2.53 -6.23
N LYS A 123 4.19 3.73 -6.45
CA LYS A 123 4.45 4.89 -5.58
C LYS A 123 3.89 4.66 -4.18
N LEU A 124 2.67 4.15 -4.06
CA LEU A 124 2.08 3.82 -2.76
C LEU A 124 2.91 2.76 -2.02
N LEU A 125 3.37 1.72 -2.73
CA LEU A 125 4.26 0.70 -2.16
C LEU A 125 5.59 1.31 -1.72
N TYR A 126 6.19 2.18 -2.53
CA TYR A 126 7.42 2.88 -2.16
C TYR A 126 7.23 3.71 -0.89
N LEU A 127 6.15 4.49 -0.80
CA LEU A 127 5.87 5.28 0.41
C LEU A 127 5.72 4.39 1.64
N TYR A 128 5.09 3.21 1.48
CA TYR A 128 4.93 2.23 2.55
C TYR A 128 6.26 1.61 3.01
N GLU A 129 7.06 1.09 2.08
CA GLU A 129 8.33 0.41 2.40
C GLU A 129 9.39 1.34 3.01
N PHE A 130 9.33 2.64 2.70
CA PHE A 130 10.25 3.65 3.23
C PHE A 130 9.67 4.51 4.36
N ASP A 131 8.54 4.11 4.95
CA ASP A 131 7.87 4.80 6.07
C ASP A 131 7.48 6.28 5.78
N LEU A 132 7.25 6.62 4.52
CA LEU A 132 6.97 7.98 4.05
C LEU A 132 5.47 8.33 4.02
N GLU A 133 4.59 7.40 4.39
CA GLU A 133 3.12 7.56 4.31
C GLU A 133 2.51 8.61 5.27
N ASN A 134 3.32 9.17 6.17
CA ASN A 134 2.91 10.30 7.03
C ASN A 134 3.40 11.66 6.48
N GLU A 135 4.26 11.65 5.47
CA GLU A 135 4.89 12.83 4.91
C GLU A 135 4.37 13.14 3.51
N PHE A 136 4.00 12.11 2.75
CA PHE A 136 3.54 12.26 1.38
C PHE A 136 2.22 11.53 1.12
N GLU A 137 1.47 12.05 0.15
CA GLU A 137 0.29 11.42 -0.42
C GLU A 137 0.46 11.24 -1.94
N VAL A 138 -0.25 10.26 -2.51
CA VAL A 138 -0.30 10.01 -3.95
C VAL A 138 -1.71 10.30 -4.42
N ASP A 139 -1.86 11.24 -5.33
CA ASP A 139 -3.11 11.49 -6.05
C ASP A 139 -3.42 10.26 -6.92
N LEU A 140 -4.58 9.64 -6.70
CA LEU A 140 -4.91 8.35 -7.31
C LEU A 140 -5.27 8.45 -8.80
N ASP A 141 -5.65 9.63 -9.28
CA ASP A 141 -6.05 9.86 -10.67
C ASP A 141 -4.84 10.23 -11.53
N THR A 142 -3.94 11.04 -10.99
CA THR A 142 -2.77 11.59 -11.70
C THR A 142 -1.47 10.88 -11.36
N GLY A 143 -1.41 10.17 -10.23
CA GLY A 143 -0.19 9.58 -9.68
C GLY A 143 0.82 10.61 -9.17
N LYS A 144 0.43 11.87 -9.03
CA LYS A 144 1.31 12.92 -8.49
C LYS A 144 1.52 12.72 -6.99
N VAL A 145 2.76 12.92 -6.55
CA VAL A 145 3.13 12.86 -5.12
C VAL A 145 3.20 14.28 -4.55
N THR A 146 2.57 14.50 -3.41
CA THR A 146 2.56 15.80 -2.71
C THR A 146 2.86 15.63 -1.23
N GLU A 147 3.48 16.64 -0.62
CA GLU A 147 3.70 16.69 0.83
C GLU A 147 2.39 16.94 1.59
N ILE A 148 2.20 16.22 2.69
CA ILE A 148 1.11 16.43 3.63
C ILE A 148 1.47 17.64 4.50
N LYS A 149 0.59 18.66 4.48
CA LYS A 149 0.75 19.87 5.30
C LYS A 149 0.30 19.70 6.73
#